data_AF-A0A0F9ICN9-F1
#
_entry.id   AF-A0A0F9ICN9-F1
#
_cell.length_a   1.000
_cell.length_b   1.000
_cell.length_c   1.000
_cell.angle_alpha   90.00
_cell.angle_beta   90.00
_cell.angle_gamma   90.00
#
_symmetry.space_group_name_H-M   'P 1'
#
loop_
_entity.id
_entity.type
_entity.pdbx_description
1 polymer ?
#
loop_
_entity_poly.entity_id
_entity_poly.type
_entity_poly.pdbx_seq_one_letter_code
_entity_poly.pdbx_strand_id
1 'polypeptide(L)' 'MKRFDAIEKIVESITNELVVSNLGAPSRELFNIKDRDENFYMLGSMGLVSSIAFGIAISKPQRKVL' A
#
# COMPACT_ATOMS: atom_id res chain seq x y z
N MET A 1 3.99 12.66 15.80
CA MET A 1 3.66 11.38 15.12
C MET A 1 4.75 11.12 14.09
N LYS A 2 5.43 9.98 14.17
CA LYS A 2 6.38 9.53 13.15
C LYS A 2 5.62 8.86 12.00
N ARG A 3 6.25 8.74 10.83
CA ARG A 3 5.67 8.04 9.67
C ARG A 3 5.26 6.61 10.02
N PHE A 4 6.10 5.89 10.77
CA PHE A 4 5.82 4.54 11.22
C PHE A 4 4.48 4.46 11.97
N ASP A 5 4.30 5.32 12.99
CA ASP A 5 3.05 5.40 13.77
C ASP A 5 1.83 5.70 12.89
N ALA A 6 1.99 6.55 11.87
CA ALA A 6 0.92 6.85 10.92
C ALA A 6 0.56 5.63 10.05
N ILE A 7 1.55 4.90 9.54
CA ILE A 7 1.33 3.67 8.76
C ILE A 7 0.66 2.62 9.64
N GLU A 8 1.13 2.43 10.87
CA GLU A 8 0.53 1.51 11.83
C GLU A 8 -0.95 1.82 12.04
N LYS A 9 -1.28 3.10 12.28
CA LYS A 9 -2.67 3.52 12.47
C LYS A 9 -3.55 3.33 11.23
N ILE A 10 -3.00 3.55 10.03
CA ILE A 10 -3.72 3.29 8.77
C ILE A 10 -3.99 1.79 8.62
N VAL A 11 -3.00 0.96 8.91
CA VAL A 11 -3.06 -0.50 8.77
C VAL A 11 -4.08 -1.15 9.71
N GLU A 12 -4.30 -0.58 10.91
CA GLU A 12 -5.39 -1.00 11.80
C GLU A 12 -6.78 -0.90 11.16
N SER A 13 -6.98 0.06 10.26
CA SER A 13 -8.25 0.24 9.54
C SER A 13 -8.40 -0.65 8.30
N ILE A 14 -7.31 -1.27 7.85
CA ILE A 14 -7.27 -2.07 6.62
C ILE A 14 -7.76 -3.49 6.89
N THR A 15 -8.77 -3.89 6.12
CA THR A 15 -9.34 -5.23 6.15
C THR A 15 -8.95 -5.97 4.87
N ASN A 16 -9.71 -5.80 3.79
CA ASN A 16 -9.57 -6.54 2.53
C ASN A 16 -9.11 -5.67 1.35
N GLU A 17 -8.81 -4.39 1.61
CA GLU A 17 -8.31 -3.45 0.61
C GLU A 17 -6.97 -3.90 0.03
N LEU A 18 -6.78 -3.71 -1.27
CA LEU A 18 -5.46 -3.81 -1.90
C LEU A 18 -4.66 -2.56 -1.51
N VAL A 19 -3.46 -2.72 -0.96
CA VAL A 19 -2.62 -1.57 -0.58
C VAL A 19 -1.43 -1.49 -1.52
N VAL A 20 -1.23 -0.33 -2.12
CA VAL A 20 -0.13 -0.08 -3.06
C VAL A 20 0.84 0.89 -2.39
N SER A 21 1.95 0.36 -1.89
CA SER A 21 2.93 1.17 -1.17
C SER A 21 4.03 1.68 -2.11
N ASN A 22 4.42 2.94 -1.90
CA ASN A 22 5.52 3.55 -2.63
C ASN A 22 6.86 2.91 -2.23
N LEU A 23 7.89 3.10 -3.06
CA LEU A 23 9.23 2.56 -2.82
C LEU A 23 9.87 3.10 -1.54
N GLY A 24 10.83 2.34 -1.02
CA GLY A 24 11.70 2.77 0.07
C GLY A 24 11.09 2.49 1.45
N ALA A 25 11.22 3.46 2.36
CA ALA A 25 10.86 3.29 3.76
C ALA A 25 9.37 2.91 3.98
N PRO A 26 8.37 3.53 3.31
CA PRO A 26 6.97 3.18 3.53
C PRO A 26 6.65 1.71 3.23
N SER A 27 7.24 1.15 2.16
CA SER A 27 7.08 -0.27 1.83
C SER A 27 7.69 -1.18 2.91
N ARG A 28 8.89 -0.86 3.41
CA ARG A 28 9.55 -1.66 4.46
C ARG A 28 8.79 -1.58 5.79
N GLU A 29 8.30 -0.39 6.13
CA GLU A 29 7.51 -0.19 7.35
C GLU A 29 6.18 -0.93 7.26
N LEU A 30 5.45 -0.82 6.15
CA LEU A 30 4.23 -1.59 5.91
C LEU A 30 4.47 -3.10 5.98
N PHE A 31 5.54 -3.60 5.36
CA PHE A 31 5.94 -5.01 5.42
C PHE A 31 6.18 -5.47 6.86
N ASN A 32 6.92 -4.66 7.65
CA ASN A 32 7.19 -4.99 9.05
C ASN A 32 5.94 -4.93 9.94
N ILE A 33 4.97 -4.05 9.62
CA ILE A 33 3.75 -3.87 10.41
C ILE A 33 2.72 -4.98 10.09
N LYS A 34 2.44 -5.24 8.80
CA LYS A 34 1.41 -6.21 8.38
C LYS A 34 1.63 -6.65 6.93
N ASP A 35 2.54 -7.60 6.72
CA ASP A 35 2.69 -8.28 5.45
C ASP A 35 1.46 -9.14 5.11
N ARG A 36 1.07 -9.16 3.83
CA ARG A 36 -0.10 -9.88 3.30
C ARG A 36 -0.12 -9.87 1.78
N ASP A 37 -0.82 -10.83 1.19
CA ASP A 37 -0.95 -10.98 -0.26
C ASP A 37 -1.63 -9.78 -0.95
N GLU A 38 -2.46 -9.01 -0.23
CA GLU A 38 -3.10 -7.80 -0.74
C GLU A 38 -2.19 -6.56 -0.76
N ASN A 39 -0.95 -6.67 -0.27
CA ASN A 39 0.02 -5.59 -0.33
C ASN A 39 0.88 -5.70 -1.59
N PHE A 40 0.92 -4.62 -2.37
CA PHE A 40 1.89 -4.43 -3.43
C PHE A 40 2.99 -3.47 -2.96
N TYR A 41 4.22 -3.99 -2.89
CA TYR A 41 5.40 -3.23 -2.54
C TYR A 41 6.14 -2.80 -3.80
N MET A 42 6.12 -1.50 -4.11
CA MET A 42 6.79 -1.02 -5.32
C MET A 42 8.32 -1.02 -5.16
N LEU A 43 9.00 -1.79 -6.01
CA LEU A 43 10.45 -1.91 -6.05
C LEU A 43 10.98 -1.43 -7.40
N GLY A 44 11.29 -0.13 -7.53
CA GLY A 44 12.14 0.33 -8.66
C GLY A 44 11.73 1.60 -9.40
N SER A 45 10.58 2.23 -9.12
CA SER A 45 10.17 3.45 -9.85
C SER A 45 9.51 4.49 -8.96
N MET A 46 10.14 5.65 -8.79
CA MET A 46 9.60 6.73 -7.97
C MET A 46 8.42 7.40 -8.69
N GLY A 47 7.30 7.57 -7.98
CA GLY A 47 6.15 8.32 -8.49
C GLY A 47 5.11 7.51 -9.27
N LEU A 48 5.33 6.21 -9.50
CA LEU A 48 4.35 5.37 -10.23
C LEU A 48 3.26 4.75 -9.35
N VAL A 49 3.34 4.93 -8.03
CA VAL A 49 2.39 4.31 -7.08
C VAL A 49 0.93 4.63 -7.43
N SER A 50 0.65 5.88 -7.81
CA SER A 50 -0.70 6.34 -8.16
C SER A 50 -1.17 5.75 -9.49
N SER A 51 -0.31 5.69 -10.51
CA SER A 51 -0.63 5.09 -11.81
C SER A 51 -0.90 3.59 -11.68
N ILE A 52 -0.11 2.89 -10.87
CA ILE A 52 -0.29 1.45 -10.60
C ILE A 52 -1.59 1.23 -9.81
N ALA A 53 -1.81 1.98 -8.72
CA ALA A 53 -3.02 1.87 -7.91
C ALA A 53 -4.28 2.15 -8.75
N PHE A 54 -4.24 3.17 -9.61
CA PHE A 54 -5.32 3.49 -10.53
C PHE A 54 -5.58 2.36 -11.53
N GLY A 55 -4.52 1.81 -12.15
CA GLY A 55 -4.63 0.66 -13.06
C GLY A 55 -5.25 -0.57 -12.41
N ILE A 56 -4.90 -0.85 -11.15
CA ILE A 56 -5.50 -1.94 -10.36
C ILE A 56 -6.98 -1.64 -10.09
N ALA A 57 -7.31 -0.42 -9.67
CA ALA A 57 -8.68 -0.03 -9.33
C ALA A 57 -9.64 -0.17 -10.52
N ILE A 58 -9.23 0.27 -11.71
CA ILE A 58 -10.06 0.13 -12.92
C ILE A 58 -10.16 -1.33 -13.41
N SER A 59 -9.13 -2.14 -13.16
CA SER A 59 -9.10 -3.56 -13.57
C SER A 59 -9.86 -4.47 -12.60
N LYS A 60 -10.02 -4.04 -11.34
CA LYS A 60 -10.68 -4.78 -10.26
C LYS A 60 -11.74 -3.90 -9.56
N PRO A 61 -12.82 -3.50 -10.24
CA PRO A 61 -13.76 -2.51 -9.72
C PRO A 61 -14.50 -2.94 -8.45
N GLN A 62 -14.54 -4.23 -8.12
CA GLN A 62 -15.12 -4.76 -6.88
C GLN A 62 -14.11 -4.79 -5.70
N ARG A 63 -12.84 -4.44 -5.93
CA ARG A 63 -11.80 -4.39 -4.91
C ARG A 63 -11.44 -2.93 -4.65
N LYS A 64 -11.52 -2.52 -3.40
CA LYS A 64 -11.04 -1.19 -2.97
C LYS A 64 -9.51 -1.19 -2.93
N VAL A 65 -8.91 -0.13 -3.47
CA VAL A 65 -7.45 0.09 -3.54
C VAL A 65 -7.10 1.29 -2.67
N LEU A 66 -6.02 1.19 -1.89
CA LEU A 66 -5.52 2.19 -0.96
C LEU A 66 -4.04 2.49 -1.25
#